data_AF-A0A1F7X986-F1
#
_entry.id   AF-A0A1F7X986-F1
#
_cell.length_a   1.000
_cell.length_b   1.000
_cell.length_c   1.000
_cell.angle_alpha   90.00
_cell.angle_beta   90.00
_cell.angle_gamma   90.00
#
_symmetry.space_group_name_H-M   'P 1'
#
loop_
_entity.id
_entity.type
_entity.pdbx_description
1 polymer ?
#
loop_
_entity_poly.entity_id
_entity_poly.type
_entity_poly.pdbx_seq_one_letter_code
_entity_poly.pdbx_strand_id
1 'polypeptide(L)'
;MTYWQKIIVLFWAIFSFTIFLKGFNESNKKENAYGLTPFLFIFGIFVWGDATVFGIFWFLASITTLLLNDWILFLLVFSVFWVVRSLGETIYWFNQQFSKVIQWPPEKLPFFKFFHNDSIWFVYQIVNQCITVVSIIVSIYLTKLWLK
;
A
#
# COMPACT_ATOMS: atom_id res chain seq x y z
N MET A 1 3.82 23.69 -3.19
CA MET A 1 5.05 22.94 -3.60
C MET A 1 5.90 23.76 -4.57
N THR A 2 7.21 23.60 -4.51
CA THR A 2 8.16 24.10 -5.51
C THR A 2 8.16 23.24 -6.79
N TYR A 3 8.80 23.70 -7.87
CA TYR A 3 8.76 23.02 -9.16
C TYR A 3 9.36 21.60 -9.12
N TRP A 4 10.53 21.44 -8.50
CA TRP A 4 11.20 20.15 -8.35
C TRP A 4 10.40 19.17 -7.49
N GLN A 5 9.71 19.65 -6.44
CA GLN A 5 8.82 18.82 -5.63
C GLN A 5 7.66 18.26 -6.47
N LYS A 6 7.06 19.08 -7.34
CA LYS A 6 5.99 18.61 -8.25
C LYS A 6 6.48 17.55 -9.22
N ILE A 7 7.68 17.72 -9.78
CA ILE A 7 8.31 16.72 -10.66
C ILE A 7 8.48 15.40 -9.93
N ILE A 8 8.99 15.41 -8.69
CA ILE A 8 9.19 14.20 -7.89
C ILE A 8 7.87 13.48 -7.66
N VAL A 9 6.82 14.17 -7.21
CA VAL A 9 5.51 13.55 -6.96
C VAL A 9 4.86 13.06 -8.25
N LEU A 10 5.02 13.79 -9.36
CA LEU A 10 4.51 13.35 -10.66
C LEU A 10 5.21 12.08 -11.14
N PHE A 11 6.54 12.03 -11.04
CA PHE A 11 7.31 10.84 -11.37
C PHE A 11 6.88 9.66 -10.49
N TRP A 12 6.71 9.90 -9.18
CA TRP A 12 6.22 8.89 -8.25
C TRP A 12 4.83 8.38 -8.60
N ALA A 13 3.91 9.27 -9.01
CA ALA A 13 2.57 8.88 -9.45
C ALA A 13 2.64 7.95 -10.67
N ILE A 14 3.40 8.34 -11.71
CA ILE A 14 3.57 7.55 -12.94
C ILE A 14 4.19 6.20 -12.61
N PHE A 15 5.28 6.19 -11.84
CA PHE A 15 5.96 4.98 -11.40
C PHE A 15 5.04 4.04 -10.60
N SER A 16 4.27 4.58 -9.67
CA SER A 16 3.33 3.79 -8.85
C SER A 16 2.21 3.18 -9.71
N PHE A 17 1.72 3.93 -10.70
CA PHE A 17 0.71 3.43 -11.62
C PHE A 17 1.25 2.33 -12.55
N THR A 18 2.48 2.46 -13.06
CA THR A 18 3.07 1.39 -13.88
C THR A 18 3.32 0.12 -13.07
N ILE A 19 3.76 0.25 -11.81
CA ILE A 19 3.88 -0.87 -10.87
C ILE A 19 2.52 -1.51 -10.60
N PHE A 20 1.47 -0.72 -10.38
CA PHE A 20 0.11 -1.24 -10.21
C PHE A 20 -0.32 -2.10 -11.40
N LEU A 21 -0.16 -1.58 -12.63
CA LEU A 21 -0.55 -2.32 -13.83
C LEU A 21 0.24 -3.64 -13.96
N LYS A 22 1.53 -3.61 -13.66
CA LYS A 22 2.38 -4.80 -13.70
C LYS A 22 1.99 -5.79 -12.61
N GLY A 23 1.83 -5.34 -11.36
CA GLY A 23 1.43 -6.15 -10.23
C GLY A 23 0.07 -6.80 -10.44
N PHE A 24 -0.90 -6.05 -10.97
CA PHE A 24 -2.22 -6.57 -11.29
C PHE A 24 -2.14 -7.64 -12.37
N ASN A 25 -1.33 -7.43 -13.41
CA ASN A 25 -1.14 -8.42 -14.47
C ASN A 25 -0.45 -9.70 -13.96
N GLU A 26 0.57 -9.58 -13.12
CA GLU A 26 1.25 -10.73 -12.48
C GLU A 26 0.31 -11.49 -11.54
N SER A 27 -0.47 -10.78 -10.72
CA SER A 27 -1.38 -11.39 -9.74
C SER A 27 -2.60 -12.06 -10.39
N ASN A 28 -3.20 -11.38 -11.37
CA ASN A 28 -4.45 -11.81 -11.98
C ASN A 28 -4.24 -12.77 -13.15
N LYS A 29 -3.37 -12.44 -14.12
CA LYS A 29 -3.23 -13.24 -15.34
C LYS A 29 -2.20 -14.37 -15.21
N LYS A 30 -1.19 -14.17 -14.38
CA LYS A 30 -0.11 -15.15 -14.19
C LYS A 30 -0.20 -15.89 -12.85
N GLU A 31 -1.22 -15.58 -12.05
CA GLU A 31 -1.45 -16.17 -10.73
C GLU A 31 -0.22 -16.08 -9.80
N ASN A 32 0.63 -15.07 -10.02
CA ASN A 32 1.95 -14.94 -9.43
C ASN A 32 1.97 -13.88 -8.31
N ALA A 33 0.93 -13.85 -7.48
CA ALA A 33 0.79 -12.84 -6.43
C ALA A 33 1.93 -12.89 -5.39
N TYR A 34 2.54 -14.08 -5.18
CA TYR A 34 3.66 -14.29 -4.27
C TYR A 34 5.05 -14.10 -4.91
N GLY A 35 5.11 -13.80 -6.21
CA GLY A 35 6.39 -13.59 -6.89
C GLY A 35 7.14 -12.43 -6.26
N LEU A 36 8.36 -12.69 -5.79
CA LEU A 36 9.19 -11.70 -5.10
C LEU A 36 9.60 -10.54 -6.02
N THR A 37 9.69 -9.34 -5.44
CA THR A 37 10.08 -8.12 -6.16
C THR A 37 11.25 -7.40 -5.49
N PRO A 38 12.48 -7.97 -5.45
CA PRO A 38 13.60 -7.43 -4.68
C PRO A 38 13.89 -5.94 -4.91
N PHE A 39 13.79 -5.49 -6.17
CA PHE A 39 14.02 -4.09 -6.55
C PHE A 39 12.96 -3.12 -6.00
N LEU A 40 11.80 -3.61 -5.57
CA LEU A 40 10.71 -2.80 -5.03
C LEU A 40 10.62 -2.85 -3.50
N PHE A 41 11.53 -3.55 -2.82
CA PHE A 41 11.52 -3.70 -1.36
C PHE A 41 11.69 -2.35 -0.65
N ILE A 42 12.48 -1.45 -1.23
CA ILE A 42 12.65 -0.06 -0.75
C ILE A 42 11.37 0.77 -0.85
N PHE A 43 10.31 0.24 -1.45
CA PHE A 43 8.98 0.86 -1.52
C PHE A 43 7.96 0.12 -0.66
N GLY A 44 8.41 -0.83 0.16
CA GLY A 44 7.54 -1.69 0.99
C GLY A 44 6.79 -2.74 0.18
N ILE A 45 7.20 -2.99 -1.07
CA ILE A 45 6.58 -3.95 -1.99
C ILE A 45 7.47 -5.19 -2.05
N PHE A 46 7.07 -6.27 -1.37
CA PHE A 46 7.87 -7.50 -1.32
C PHE A 46 7.44 -8.53 -2.36
N VAL A 47 6.17 -8.54 -2.74
CA VAL A 47 5.60 -9.46 -3.74
C VAL A 47 4.69 -8.73 -4.74
N TRP A 48 4.32 -9.37 -5.85
CA TRP A 48 3.44 -8.74 -6.86
C TRP A 48 2.03 -8.39 -6.35
N GLY A 49 1.52 -9.11 -5.34
CA GLY A 49 0.28 -8.71 -4.67
C GLY A 49 0.41 -7.34 -3.99
N ASP A 50 1.53 -7.07 -3.31
CA ASP A 50 1.86 -5.77 -2.72
C ASP A 50 1.90 -4.68 -3.80
N ALA A 51 2.52 -4.98 -4.94
CA ALA A 51 2.65 -4.03 -6.06
C ALA A 51 1.27 -3.56 -6.56
N THR A 52 0.28 -4.45 -6.52
CA THR A 52 -1.09 -4.12 -6.93
C THR A 52 -1.72 -3.15 -5.94
N VAL A 53 -1.70 -3.44 -4.64
CA VAL A 53 -2.39 -2.60 -3.66
C VAL A 53 -1.62 -1.32 -3.36
N PHE A 54 -0.31 -1.41 -3.12
CA PHE A 54 0.51 -0.24 -2.83
C PHE A 54 0.72 0.63 -4.07
N GLY A 55 0.78 0.06 -5.28
CA GLY A 55 0.87 0.84 -6.50
C GLY A 55 -0.33 1.78 -6.68
N ILE A 56 -1.55 1.28 -6.50
CA ILE A 56 -2.74 2.14 -6.59
C ILE A 56 -2.83 3.12 -5.42
N PHE A 57 -2.47 2.70 -4.20
CA PHE A 57 -2.42 3.58 -3.03
C PHE A 57 -1.47 4.77 -3.25
N TRP A 58 -0.24 4.49 -3.68
CA TRP A 58 0.77 5.53 -3.92
C TRP A 58 0.43 6.44 -5.08
N PHE A 59 -0.20 5.90 -6.14
CA PHE A 59 -0.74 6.71 -7.21
C PHE A 59 -1.77 7.71 -6.67
N LEU A 60 -2.79 7.24 -5.94
CA LEU A 60 -3.84 8.09 -5.38
C LEU A 60 -3.28 9.13 -4.41
N ALA A 61 -2.39 8.73 -3.48
CA ALA A 61 -1.75 9.65 -2.56
C ALA A 61 -0.96 10.77 -3.27
N SER A 62 -0.30 10.43 -4.38
CA SER A 62 0.45 11.40 -5.19
C SER A 62 -0.47 12.36 -5.92
N ILE A 63 -1.56 11.86 -6.50
CA ILE A 63 -2.58 12.71 -7.13
C ILE A 63 -3.20 13.66 -6.09
N THR A 64 -3.60 13.16 -4.92
CA THR A 64 -4.13 13.99 -3.83
C THR A 64 -3.13 15.07 -3.41
N THR A 65 -1.85 14.72 -3.27
CA THR A 65 -0.79 15.69 -2.96
C THR A 65 -0.67 16.78 -4.02
N LEU A 66 -0.65 16.40 -5.31
CA LEU A 66 -0.54 17.35 -6.42
C LEU A 66 -1.75 18.29 -6.48
N LEU A 67 -2.95 17.77 -6.27
CA LEU A 67 -4.19 18.56 -6.24
C LEU A 67 -4.21 19.57 -5.09
N LEU A 68 -3.73 19.17 -3.91
CA LEU A 68 -3.65 20.04 -2.74
C LEU A 68 -2.40 20.94 -2.74
N ASN A 69 -1.46 20.70 -3.66
CA ASN A 69 -0.19 21.42 -3.78
C ASN A 69 0.62 21.47 -2.47
N ASP A 70 0.53 20.39 -1.67
CA ASP A 70 1.10 20.29 -0.32
C ASP A 70 2.21 19.23 -0.26
N TRP A 71 3.47 19.68 -0.22
CA TRP A 71 4.63 18.79 -0.12
C TRP A 71 4.70 18.03 1.20
N ILE A 72 4.27 18.67 2.28
CA ILE A 72 4.36 18.09 3.63
C ILE A 72 3.37 16.94 3.74
N LEU A 73 2.19 17.04 3.09
CA LEU A 73 1.26 15.94 3.00
C LEU A 73 1.90 14.69 2.38
N PHE A 74 2.66 14.82 1.29
CA PHE A 74 3.37 13.70 0.66
C PHE A 74 4.36 13.04 1.62
N LEU A 75 5.21 13.85 2.26
CA LEU A 75 6.18 13.35 3.24
C LEU A 75 5.52 12.70 4.45
N LEU A 76 4.39 13.25 4.91
CA LEU A 76 3.61 12.68 6.00
C LEU A 76 3.02 11.33 5.60
N VAL A 77 2.41 11.23 4.41
CA VAL A 77 1.95 9.94 3.87
C VAL A 77 3.09 8.94 3.85
N PHE A 78 4.26 9.35 3.37
CA PHE A 78 5.42 8.47 3.27
C PHE A 78 5.92 7.98 4.63
N SER A 79 6.03 8.88 5.59
CA SER A 79 6.43 8.54 6.96
C SER A 79 5.44 7.59 7.63
N VAL A 80 4.14 7.91 7.59
CA VAL A 80 3.09 7.09 8.20
C VAL A 80 2.98 5.73 7.52
N PHE A 81 3.11 5.68 6.18
CA PHE A 81 3.14 4.43 5.43
C PHE A 81 4.22 3.49 5.97
N TRP A 82 5.45 3.97 6.13
CA TRP A 82 6.54 3.14 6.63
C TRP A 82 6.31 2.67 8.06
N VAL A 83 5.81 3.52 8.94
CA VAL A 83 5.46 3.12 10.32
C VAL A 83 4.44 1.99 10.30
N VAL A 84 3.34 2.14 9.56
CA VAL A 84 2.28 1.13 9.48
C VAL A 84 2.79 -0.15 8.81
N ARG A 85 3.56 -0.04 7.72
CA ARG A 85 4.13 -1.18 6.98
C ARG A 85 5.07 -1.98 7.86
N SER A 86 6.03 -1.33 8.50
CA SER A 86 7.04 -1.98 9.35
C SER A 86 6.42 -2.61 10.60
N LEU A 87 5.46 -1.92 11.22
CA LEU A 87 4.72 -2.46 12.36
C LEU A 87 3.90 -3.70 11.93
N GLY A 88 3.20 -3.60 10.80
CA GLY A 88 2.42 -4.70 10.25
C GLY A 88 3.26 -5.93 9.93
N GLU A 89 4.43 -5.77 9.30
CA GLU A 89 5.37 -6.88 9.10
C GLU A 89 5.88 -7.46 10.41
N THR A 90 6.26 -6.62 11.37
CA THR A 90 6.74 -7.09 12.67
C THR A 90 5.70 -7.97 13.35
N ILE A 91 4.44 -7.52 13.38
CA ILE A 91 3.33 -8.28 13.96
C ILE A 91 3.07 -9.55 13.16
N TYR A 92 3.11 -9.49 11.83
CA TYR A 92 2.90 -10.65 10.96
C TYR A 92 3.96 -11.73 11.22
N TRP A 93 5.25 -11.38 11.17
CA TRP A 93 6.34 -12.33 11.40
C TRP A 93 6.35 -12.90 12.82
N PHE A 94 6.02 -12.07 13.82
CA PHE A 94 5.84 -12.54 15.18
C PHE A 94 4.72 -13.58 15.27
N ASN A 95 3.54 -13.30 14.71
CA ASN A 95 2.43 -14.26 14.74
C ASN A 95 2.72 -15.52 13.92
N GLN A 96 3.46 -15.42 12.82
CA GLN A 96 3.84 -16.57 12.02
C GLN A 96 4.75 -17.54 12.78
N GLN A 97 5.53 -17.06 13.75
CA GLN A 97 6.37 -17.90 14.61
C GLN A 97 5.60 -18.60 15.72
N PHE A 98 4.55 -17.98 16.27
CA PHE A 98 3.93 -18.42 17.53
C PHE A 98 2.47 -18.87 17.41
N SER A 99 1.80 -18.64 16.28
CA SER A 99 0.37 -18.92 16.10
C SER A 99 0.11 -19.89 14.97
N LYS A 100 -0.88 -20.78 15.16
CA LYS A 100 -1.45 -21.55 14.06
C LYS A 100 -2.30 -20.63 13.20
N VAL A 101 -2.09 -20.69 11.89
CA VAL A 101 -2.86 -19.90 10.94
C VAL A 101 -4.25 -20.51 10.81
N ILE A 102 -5.29 -19.76 11.20
CA ILE A 102 -6.71 -20.12 11.01
C ILE A 102 -7.31 -19.06 10.09
N GLN A 103 -7.71 -19.46 8.89
CA GLN A 103 -8.19 -18.54 7.86
C GLN A 103 -9.55 -18.96 7.32
N TRP A 104 -10.32 -17.96 6.90
CA TRP A 104 -11.56 -18.15 6.17
C TRP A 104 -11.28 -18.69 4.77
N PRO A 105 -12.11 -19.59 4.22
CA PRO A 105 -11.91 -20.11 2.87
C PRO A 105 -11.72 -18.97 1.86
N PRO A 106 -10.62 -18.97 1.08
CA PRO A 106 -10.24 -17.82 0.26
C PRO A 106 -11.27 -17.58 -0.85
N GLU A 107 -11.95 -18.63 -1.34
CA GLU A 107 -12.95 -18.51 -2.42
C GLU A 107 -14.20 -17.71 -1.99
N LYS A 108 -14.43 -17.58 -0.68
CA LYS A 108 -15.55 -16.81 -0.12
C LYS A 108 -15.23 -15.32 0.01
N LEU A 109 -13.99 -14.92 -0.18
CA LEU A 109 -13.58 -13.53 -0.01
C LEU A 109 -13.82 -12.74 -1.31
N PRO A 110 -14.31 -11.49 -1.21
CA PRO A 110 -14.34 -10.58 -2.34
C PRO A 110 -12.96 -10.45 -2.98
N PHE A 111 -12.93 -10.24 -4.30
CA PHE A 111 -11.71 -10.12 -5.10
C PHE A 111 -10.86 -11.39 -5.26
N PHE A 112 -11.30 -12.56 -4.76
CA PHE A 112 -10.62 -13.84 -5.02
C PHE A 112 -10.39 -14.11 -6.51
N LYS A 113 -11.33 -13.70 -7.37
CA LYS A 113 -11.19 -13.79 -8.84
C LYS A 113 -10.01 -13.03 -9.45
N PHE A 114 -9.38 -12.13 -8.69
CA PHE A 114 -8.22 -11.35 -9.11
C PHE A 114 -6.94 -11.77 -8.37
N PHE A 115 -7.10 -12.29 -7.16
CA PHE A 115 -6.01 -12.74 -6.29
C PHE A 115 -6.31 -14.18 -5.90
N HIS A 116 -5.87 -15.08 -6.77
CA HIS A 116 -6.09 -16.52 -6.66
C HIS A 116 -5.42 -17.08 -5.41
N ASN A 117 -5.96 -18.18 -4.90
CA ASN A 117 -5.44 -18.91 -3.74
C ASN A 117 -5.44 -18.06 -2.45
N ASP A 118 -4.59 -18.46 -1.52
CA ASP A 118 -4.38 -17.86 -0.20
C ASP A 118 -3.82 -16.42 -0.26
N SER A 119 -3.45 -15.94 -1.46
CA SER A 119 -2.89 -14.60 -1.66
C SER A 119 -3.88 -13.49 -1.28
N ILE A 120 -5.18 -13.78 -1.38
CA ILE A 120 -6.23 -12.85 -1.01
C ILE A 120 -6.12 -12.40 0.46
N TRP A 121 -5.65 -13.25 1.38
CA TRP A 121 -5.56 -12.89 2.79
C TRP A 121 -4.55 -11.79 3.06
N PHE A 122 -3.35 -11.89 2.48
CA PHE A 122 -2.36 -10.84 2.65
C PHE A 122 -2.77 -9.57 1.88
N VAL A 123 -3.50 -9.69 0.77
CA VAL A 123 -4.10 -8.54 0.06
C VAL A 123 -5.05 -7.77 0.98
N TYR A 124 -5.90 -8.46 1.74
CA TYR A 124 -6.75 -7.82 2.75
C TYR A 124 -5.93 -7.16 3.87
N GLN A 125 -4.85 -7.80 4.32
CA GLN A 125 -3.95 -7.22 5.31
C GLN A 125 -3.35 -5.89 4.81
N ILE A 126 -2.80 -5.85 3.60
CA ILE A 126 -2.18 -4.64 3.05
C ILE A 126 -3.20 -3.55 2.69
N VAL A 127 -4.43 -3.92 2.27
CA VAL A 127 -5.53 -2.95 2.12
C VAL A 127 -5.84 -2.28 3.46
N ASN A 128 -5.91 -3.04 4.55
CA ASN A 128 -6.11 -2.48 5.89
C ASN A 128 -4.93 -1.61 6.34
N GLN A 129 -3.69 -1.94 5.96
CA GLN A 129 -2.54 -1.05 6.18
C GLN A 129 -2.74 0.29 5.47
N CYS A 130 -3.16 0.30 4.20
CA CYS A 130 -3.47 1.53 3.46
C CYS A 130 -4.57 2.35 4.13
N ILE A 131 -5.67 1.71 4.57
CA ILE A 131 -6.76 2.36 5.30
C ILE A 131 -6.24 2.97 6.61
N THR A 132 -5.38 2.26 7.33
CA THR A 132 -4.77 2.74 8.58
C THR A 132 -3.94 4.00 8.33
N VAL A 133 -3.13 4.03 7.26
CA VAL A 133 -2.34 5.20 6.87
C VAL A 133 -3.23 6.40 6.60
N VAL A 134 -4.27 6.23 5.77
CA VAL A 134 -5.23 7.30 5.46
C VAL A 134 -5.91 7.79 6.74
N SER A 135 -6.34 6.87 7.61
CA SER A 135 -7.03 7.20 8.86
C SER A 135 -6.16 8.01 9.82
N ILE A 136 -4.87 7.68 9.94
CA ILE A 136 -3.92 8.44 10.76
C ILE A 136 -3.77 9.86 10.22
N ILE A 137 -3.59 10.02 8.90
CA ILE A 137 -3.42 11.33 8.26
C ILE A 137 -4.68 12.20 8.46
N VAL A 138 -5.85 11.62 8.22
CA VAL A 138 -7.14 12.30 8.43
C VAL A 138 -7.31 12.68 9.90
N SER A 139 -6.96 11.80 10.84
CA SER A 139 -7.03 12.08 12.27
C SER A 139 -6.12 13.25 12.68
N ILE A 140 -4.90 13.30 12.15
CA ILE A 140 -3.97 14.43 12.38
C ILE A 140 -4.58 15.73 11.86
N TYR A 141 -5.17 15.71 10.66
CA TYR A 141 -5.81 16.88 10.06
C TYR A 141 -7.01 17.36 10.88
N LEU A 142 -7.92 16.47 11.26
CA LEU A 142 -9.09 16.79 12.09
C LEU A 142 -8.68 17.29 13.47
N THR A 143 -7.66 16.71 14.09
CA THR A 143 -7.12 17.18 15.38
C THR A 143 -6.60 18.61 15.28
N LYS A 144 -5.86 18.93 14.21
CA LYS A 144 -5.37 20.29 13.96
C LYS A 144 -6.51 21.29 13.75
N LEU A 145 -7.61 20.87 13.11
CA LEU A 145 -8.79 21.72 12.94
C LEU A 145 -9.55 21.94 14.24
N TRP A 146 -9.64 20.90 15.09
CA TRP A 146 -10.33 20.97 16.37
C TRP A 146 -9.62 21.87 17.40
N LEU A 147 -8.29 21.93 17.37
CA LEU A 147 -7.49 22.76 18.28
C LEU A 147 -7.36 24.24 17.86
N LYS A 148 -7.96 24.63 16.73
CA LYS A 148 -8.02 26.04 16.30
C LYS A 148 -9.25 26.73 16.87
#